data_AF-A0A9D5CB64-F1
#
_entry.id   AF-A0A9D5CB64-F1
#
_cell.length_a   1.000
_cell.length_b   1.000
_cell.length_c   1.000
_cell.angle_alpha   90.00
_cell.angle_beta   90.00
_cell.angle_gamma   90.00
#
_symmetry.space_group_name_H-M   'P 1'
#
loop_
_entity.id
_entity.type
_entity.pdbx_description
1 polymer ?
#
loop_
_entity_poly.entity_id
_entity_poly.type
_entity_poly.pdbx_seq_one_letter_code
_entity_poly.pdbx_strand_id
1 'polypeptide(L)'
;MEIQVKCKCGQGECAEWAIVELQGAVESQASSMGSGVEGLEIGNLCCSSPGNFTFTVCYHELSGTKTALKKPLLVLRKRKDDELRSRPELEVIGIIRHRILFKTRPKALISRAQCKEKKQA
;
A
#
# COMPACT_ATOMS: atom_id res chain seq x y z
N MET A 1 -8.90 -3.87 29.92
CA MET A 1 -9.31 -2.96 28.83
C MET A 1 -9.79 -3.85 27.69
N GLU A 2 -11.07 -3.80 27.33
CA GLU A 2 -11.64 -4.63 26.27
C GLU A 2 -11.92 -3.77 25.04
N ILE A 3 -11.41 -4.19 23.88
CA ILE A 3 -11.64 -3.50 22.61
C ILE A 3 -12.68 -4.30 21.84
N GLN A 4 -13.85 -3.71 21.63
CA GLN A 4 -14.92 -4.34 20.85
C GLN A 4 -14.69 -4.10 19.37
N VAL A 5 -14.65 -5.20 18.60
CA VAL A 5 -14.43 -5.17 17.15
C VAL A 5 -15.59 -5.88 16.47
N LYS A 6 -16.21 -5.24 15.48
CA LYS A 6 -17.30 -5.82 14.68
C LYS A 6 -16.77 -6.25 13.31
N CYS A 7 -16.92 -7.52 12.95
CA CYS A 7 -16.72 -7.96 11.56
C CYS A 7 -18.05 -7.95 10.82
N LYS A 8 -18.09 -7.32 9.64
CA LYS A 8 -19.26 -7.40 8.74
C LYS A 8 -19.17 -8.54 7.73
N CYS A 9 -18.13 -9.36 7.82
CA CYS A 9 -17.86 -10.46 6.89
C CYS A 9 -18.93 -11.57 6.88
N GLY A 10 -19.78 -11.66 7.91
CA GLY A 10 -20.83 -12.69 7.97
C GLY A 10 -20.24 -14.10 7.90
N GLN A 11 -20.78 -14.94 7.00
CA GLN A 11 -20.25 -16.28 6.68
C GLN A 11 -19.19 -16.26 5.55
N GLY A 12 -18.90 -15.10 4.97
CA GLY A 12 -17.93 -14.94 3.89
C GLY A 12 -16.52 -14.63 4.38
N GLU A 13 -15.55 -14.67 3.46
CA GLU A 13 -14.17 -14.29 3.75
C GLU A 13 -14.02 -12.76 3.81
N CYS A 14 -13.21 -12.27 4.76
CA CYS A 14 -12.81 -10.87 4.78
C CYS A 14 -11.97 -10.53 3.54
N ALA A 15 -12.12 -9.32 3.01
CA ALA A 15 -11.30 -8.85 1.91
C ALA A 15 -9.79 -8.97 2.23
N GLU A 16 -9.01 -9.48 1.27
CA GLU A 16 -7.56 -9.50 1.37
C GLU A 16 -6.97 -8.16 0.93
N TRP A 17 -6.14 -7.59 1.80
CA TRP A 17 -5.41 -6.34 1.55
C TRP A 17 -3.91 -6.63 1.54
N ALA A 18 -3.15 -5.74 0.90
CA ALA A 18 -1.70 -5.78 0.92
C ALA A 18 -1.14 -4.42 1.37
N ILE A 19 0.02 -4.47 2.04
CA ILE A 19 0.79 -3.26 2.36
C ILE A 19 1.86 -3.08 1.30
N VAL A 20 2.01 -1.84 0.81
CA VAL A 20 3.21 -1.41 0.09
C VAL A 20 4.15 -0.77 1.10
N GLU A 21 5.30 -1.39 1.34
CA GLU A 21 6.28 -0.95 2.34
C GLU A 21 7.55 -0.47 1.65
N LEU A 22 7.90 0.79 1.88
CA LEU A 22 9.07 1.45 1.29
C LEU A 22 10.10 1.69 2.40
N GLN A 23 11.35 1.30 2.18
CA GLN A 23 12.44 1.64 3.10
C GLN A 23 12.90 3.09 2.87
N GLY A 24 12.26 4.04 3.54
CA GLY A 24 12.54 5.47 3.42
C GLY A 24 11.31 6.31 3.72
N ALA A 25 11.33 7.57 3.26
CA ALA A 25 10.18 8.48 3.32
C ALA A 25 9.66 8.76 1.91
N VAL A 26 8.34 8.89 1.77
CA VAL A 26 7.70 9.40 0.55
C VAL A 26 7.50 10.90 0.74
N GLU A 27 8.32 11.68 0.05
CA GLU A 27 8.23 13.14 0.08
C GLU A 27 7.21 13.62 -0.95
N SER A 28 6.22 14.39 -0.49
CA SER A 28 5.26 15.07 -1.36
C SER A 28 5.33 16.57 -1.15
N GLN A 29 5.25 17.34 -2.23
CA GLN A 29 5.14 18.79 -2.14
C GLN A 29 3.82 19.21 -1.45
N ALA A 30 2.77 18.39 -1.56
CA ALA A 30 1.49 18.62 -0.91
C ALA A 30 1.60 18.54 0.63
N SER A 31 2.44 17.65 1.16
CA SER A 31 2.69 17.57 2.61
C SER A 31 3.40 18.82 3.15
N SER A 32 4.22 19.50 2.33
CA SER A 32 4.86 20.76 2.73
C SER A 32 3.88 21.94 2.80
N MET A 33 2.72 21.85 2.13
CA MET A 33 1.66 22.88 2.16
C MET A 33 0.54 22.55 3.16
N GLY A 34 0.69 21.51 3.99
CA GLY A 34 -0.33 21.09 4.96
C GLY A 34 -1.56 20.40 4.36
N SER A 35 -1.58 20.19 3.04
CA SER A 35 -2.61 19.37 2.38
C SER A 35 -2.30 17.88 2.55
N GLY A 36 -3.35 17.07 2.75
CA GLY A 36 -3.22 15.61 2.82
C GLY A 36 -2.72 15.01 1.50
N VAL A 37 -2.15 13.81 1.56
CA VAL A 37 -1.77 13.01 0.38
C VAL A 37 -2.95 12.23 -0.21
N GLU A 38 -4.17 12.51 0.25
CA GLU A 38 -5.38 11.83 -0.20
C GLU A 38 -5.70 12.14 -1.66
N GLY A 39 -5.93 11.10 -2.46
CA GLY A 39 -6.22 11.22 -3.89
C GLY A 39 -5.02 11.59 -4.77
N LEU A 40 -3.82 11.79 -4.21
CA LEU A 40 -2.62 12.09 -4.99
C LEU A 40 -2.12 10.83 -5.69
N GLU A 41 -1.87 10.94 -7.00
CA GLU A 41 -1.16 9.89 -7.74
C GLU A 41 0.32 9.88 -7.34
N ILE A 42 0.73 8.86 -6.58
CA ILE A 42 2.12 8.71 -6.12
C ILE A 42 2.99 8.10 -7.22
N GLY A 43 2.43 7.19 -8.02
CA GLY A 43 3.17 6.48 -9.06
C GLY A 43 2.55 5.15 -9.46
N ASN A 44 3.32 4.36 -10.22
CA ASN A 44 2.85 3.14 -10.87
C ASN A 44 3.42 1.88 -10.23
N LEU A 45 2.56 1.02 -9.68
CA LEU A 45 2.91 -0.30 -9.15
C LEU A 45 2.61 -1.38 -10.19
N CYS A 46 3.64 -2.07 -10.67
CA CYS A 46 3.52 -3.11 -11.69
C CYS A 46 4.02 -4.46 -11.15
N CYS A 47 3.27 -5.53 -11.44
CA CYS A 47 3.69 -6.91 -11.19
C CYS A 47 4.51 -7.38 -12.40
N SER A 48 5.84 -7.47 -12.25
CA SER A 48 6.72 -7.88 -13.35
C SER A 48 6.73 -9.40 -13.54
N SER A 49 6.60 -10.14 -12.44
CA SER A 49 6.43 -11.60 -12.44
C SER A 49 5.81 -12.04 -11.10
N PRO A 50 5.30 -13.28 -10.95
CA PRO A 50 4.67 -13.72 -9.71
C PRO A 50 5.57 -13.46 -8.49
N GLY A 51 5.15 -12.53 -7.63
CA GLY A 51 5.87 -12.15 -6.41
C GLY A 51 6.94 -11.06 -6.58
N ASN A 52 7.25 -10.62 -7.80
CA ASN A 52 8.18 -9.51 -8.06
C ASN A 52 7.44 -8.28 -8.58
N PHE A 53 7.72 -7.14 -7.96
CA PHE A 53 7.04 -5.88 -8.23
C PHE A 53 8.05 -4.79 -8.58
N THR A 54 7.64 -3.93 -9.50
CA THR A 54 8.32 -2.67 -9.79
C THR A 54 7.40 -1.53 -9.38
N PHE A 55 7.94 -0.54 -8.67
CA PHE A 55 7.20 0.64 -8.28
C PHE A 55 7.92 1.88 -8.79
N THR A 56 7.24 2.63 -9.64
CA THR A 56 7.80 3.81 -10.29
C THR A 56 7.20 5.04 -9.65
N VAL A 57 8.05 5.85 -9.00
CA VAL A 57 7.68 7.12 -8.36
C VAL A 57 8.47 8.23 -9.05
N CYS A 58 7.79 9.06 -9.84
CA CYS A 58 8.43 10.06 -10.70
C CYS A 58 9.51 9.40 -11.59
N TYR A 59 10.77 9.83 -11.50
CA TYR A 59 11.89 9.25 -12.25
C TYR A 59 12.61 8.10 -11.52
N HIS A 60 12.12 7.68 -10.36
CA HIS A 60 12.70 6.59 -9.58
C HIS A 60 11.95 5.28 -9.81
N GLU A 61 12.70 4.21 -10.00
CA GLU A 61 12.20 2.85 -10.03
C GLU A 61 12.72 2.08 -8.81
N LEU A 62 11.80 1.45 -8.10
CA LEU A 62 12.09 0.56 -6.99
C LEU A 62 11.73 -0.87 -7.39
N SER A 63 12.59 -1.81 -7.02
CA SER A 63 12.30 -3.24 -7.14
C SER A 63 11.93 -3.81 -5.78
N GLY A 64 10.79 -4.48 -5.71
CA GLY A 64 10.24 -5.04 -4.48
C GLY A 64 9.70 -6.45 -4.67
N THR A 65 9.45 -7.12 -3.55
CA THR A 65 8.97 -8.50 -3.54
C THR A 65 7.79 -8.69 -2.60
N LYS A 66 6.83 -9.53 -2.99
CA LYS A 66 5.72 -9.95 -2.12
C LYS A 66 6.27 -10.92 -1.07
N THR A 67 6.03 -10.59 0.20
CA THR A 67 6.47 -11.37 1.36
C THR A 67 5.28 -11.62 2.28
N ALA A 68 5.12 -12.86 2.75
CA ALA A 68 4.11 -13.19 3.76
C ALA A 68 4.49 -12.59 5.12
N LEU A 69 3.50 -12.06 5.83
CA LEU A 69 3.66 -11.54 7.17
C LEU A 69 3.65 -12.69 8.18
N LYS A 70 4.63 -12.71 9.10
CA LYS A 70 4.66 -13.69 10.21
C LYS A 70 3.41 -13.60 11.10
N LYS A 71 2.86 -12.40 11.23
CA LYS A 71 1.63 -12.11 11.96
C LYS A 71 0.71 -11.31 11.03
N PRO A 72 -0.39 -11.89 10.56
CA PRO A 72 -1.37 -11.17 9.77
C PRO A 72 -1.92 -9.96 10.53
N LEU A 73 -2.25 -8.88 9.80
CA LEU A 73 -2.78 -7.65 10.38
C LEU A 73 -4.25 -7.51 10.03
N LEU A 74 -5.02 -6.95 10.96
CA LEU A 74 -6.43 -6.61 10.76
C LEU A 74 -6.53 -5.15 10.34
N VAL A 75 -7.24 -4.87 9.26
CA VAL A 75 -7.53 -3.50 8.84
C VAL A 75 -8.80 -3.06 9.52
N LEU A 76 -8.68 -2.05 10.39
CA LEU A 76 -9.78 -1.51 11.18
C LEU A 76 -10.13 -0.12 10.69
N ARG A 77 -11.43 0.11 10.48
CA ARG A 77 -12.00 1.43 10.22
C ARG A 77 -12.69 1.92 11.49
N LYS A 78 -12.26 3.08 12.00
CA LYS A 78 -13.00 3.79 13.05
C LYS A 78 -14.25 4.40 12.43
N ARG A 79 -15.45 4.09 12.97
CA ARG A 79 -16.66 4.83 12.57
C ARG A 79 -16.60 6.24 13.13
N LYS A 80 -16.99 7.22 12.31
CA LYS A 80 -17.12 8.62 12.70
C LYS A 80 -18.45 8.94 13.41
N ASP A 81 -19.33 7.95 13.56
CA ASP A 81 -20.65 8.19 14.15
C ASP A 81 -20.64 8.12 15.67
N ASP A 82 -21.17 9.21 16.22
CA ASP A 82 -21.71 9.42 17.55
C ASP A 82 -20.70 9.75 18.66
N GLU A 83 -20.33 11.04 18.74
CA GLU A 83 -19.83 11.73 19.94
C GLU A 83 -20.72 11.48 21.19
N LEU A 84 -21.93 10.96 20.98
CA LEU A 84 -22.87 10.56 22.04
C LEU A 84 -22.59 9.17 22.64
N ARG A 85 -21.87 8.29 21.94
CA ARG A 85 -21.48 6.96 22.44
C ARG A 85 -20.02 6.97 22.87
N SER A 86 -19.79 6.90 24.17
CA SER A 86 -18.47 6.88 24.83
C SER A 86 -17.51 5.75 24.38
N ARG A 87 -17.89 4.90 23.41
CA ARG A 87 -17.06 3.77 22.94
C ARG A 87 -16.84 3.85 21.43
N PRO A 88 -15.58 3.99 20.97
CA PRO A 88 -15.27 3.99 19.54
C PRO A 88 -15.59 2.61 18.95
N GLU A 89 -16.56 2.55 18.04
CA GLU A 89 -16.85 1.32 17.31
C GLU A 89 -15.80 1.11 16.20
N LEU A 90 -15.07 -0.01 16.29
CA LEU A 90 -14.08 -0.44 15.30
C LEU A 90 -14.69 -1.51 14.39
N GLU A 91 -14.61 -1.27 13.08
CA GLU A 91 -15.13 -2.15 12.05
C GLU A 91 -13.97 -2.82 11.30
N VAL A 92 -14.02 -4.15 11.17
CA VAL A 92 -13.08 -4.90 10.33
C VAL A 92 -13.42 -4.69 8.86
N ILE A 93 -12.46 -4.18 8.09
CA ILE A 93 -12.62 -3.97 6.64
C ILE A 93 -11.73 -4.88 5.79
N GLY A 94 -10.76 -5.57 6.41
CA GLY A 94 -9.89 -6.49 5.67
C GLY A 94 -8.82 -7.15 6.53
N ILE A 95 -8.12 -8.12 5.92
CA ILE A 95 -6.99 -8.84 6.51
C ILE A 95 -5.79 -8.66 5.59
N ILE A 96 -4.64 -8.34 6.17
CA ILE A 96 -3.37 -8.25 5.46
C ILE A 96 -2.52 -9.45 5.85
N ARG A 97 -2.28 -10.35 4.89
CA ARG A 97 -1.39 -11.50 5.05
C ARG A 97 -0.04 -11.30 4.37
N HIS A 98 0.03 -10.37 3.44
CA HIS A 98 1.19 -10.13 2.60
C HIS A 98 1.54 -8.64 2.54
N ARG A 99 2.82 -8.35 2.40
CA ARG A 99 3.34 -7.03 2.06
C ARG A 99 4.18 -7.09 0.80
N ILE A 100 4.24 -6.00 0.05
CA ILE A 100 5.17 -5.78 -1.04
C ILE A 100 6.28 -4.88 -0.49
N LEU A 101 7.46 -5.45 -0.31
CA LEU A 101 8.58 -4.77 0.35
C LEU A 101 9.57 -4.24 -0.70
N PHE A 102 9.81 -2.93 -0.68
CA PHE A 102 10.82 -2.24 -1.46
C PHE A 102 11.97 -1.80 -0.55
N LYS A 103 12.96 -2.69 -0.38
CA LYS A 103 14.15 -2.48 0.47
C LYS A 103 15.37 -1.96 -0.28
N THR A 104 15.30 -1.92 -1.61
CA THR A 104 16.45 -1.55 -2.46
C THR A 104 16.49 -0.05 -2.68
N ARG A 105 17.70 0.50 -2.85
CA ARG A 105 17.86 1.93 -3.17
C ARG A 105 17.17 2.22 -4.51
N PRO A 106 16.35 3.30 -4.60
CA PRO A 106 15.70 3.66 -5.85
C PRO A 106 16.71 3.92 -6.98
N LYS A 107 16.43 3.38 -8.16
CA LYS A 107 17.23 3.58 -9.37
C LYS A 107 16.62 4.69 -10.21
N ALA A 108 17.45 5.58 -10.75
CA ALA A 108 16.96 6.60 -11.67
C ALA A 108 16.64 5.94 -13.03
N LEU A 109 15.47 6.20 -13.61
CA LEU A 109 15.08 5.66 -14.92
C LEU A 109 16.03 6.10 -16.06
N ILE A 110 16.72 7.22 -15.86
CA ILE A 110 17.79 7.73 -16.74
C ILE A 110 19.02 6.81 -16.80
N SER A 111 19.17 5.86 -15.86
CA SER A 111 20.30 4.92 -15.84
C SER A 111 20.10 3.71 -16.77
N ARG A 112 19.01 3.65 -17.54
CA ARG A 112 18.76 2.59 -18.53
C ARG A 112 19.04 3.12 -19.94
N ALA A 113 20.00 2.52 -20.63
CA ALA A 113 20.09 2.66 -22.08
C ALA A 113 18.76 2.15 -22.67
N GLN A 114 18.07 2.97 -23.45
CA GLN A 114 16.76 2.64 -24.01
C GLN A 114 16.84 1.31 -24.76
N CYS A 115 16.07 0.31 -24.30
CA CYS A 115 15.85 -0.90 -25.08
C CYS A 115 15.00 -0.49 -26.28
N LYS A 116 15.59 -0.50 -27.48
CA LYS A 116 14.89 -0.17 -28.72
C LYS A 116 13.68 -1.11 -28.85
N GLU A 117 12.48 -0.55 -28.86
CA GLU A 117 11.28 -1.28 -29.28
C GLU A 117 11.52 -1.77 -30.72
N LYS A 118 11.60 -3.09 -30.91
CA LYS A 118 11.44 -3.67 -32.24
C LYS A 118 9.96 -3.48 -32.60
N LYS A 119 9.69 -2.52 -33.48
CA LYS A 119 8.42 -2.46 -34.21
C LYS A 119 8.21 -3.82 -34.89
N GLN A 120 7.16 -4.53 -34.51
CA GLN A 120 6.67 -5.63 -35.31
C GLN A 120 6.09 -5.03 -36.61
N ALA A 121 6.60 -5.52 -37.72
CA ALA A 121 6.14 -5.23 -39.08
C ALA A 121 4.87 -6.01 -39.39
#